data_AF-A0A3B9ADW2-F1
#
_entry.id   AF-A0A3B9ADW2-F1
#
_cell.length_a   1.000
_cell.length_b   1.000
_cell.length_c   1.000
_cell.angle_alpha   90.00
_cell.angle_beta   90.00
_cell.angle_gamma   90.00
#
_symmetry.space_group_name_H-M   'P 1'
#
loop_
_entity.id
_entity.type
_entity.pdbx_description
1 polymer ?
#
loop_
_entity_poly.entity_id
_entity_poly.type
_entity_poly.pdbx_seq_one_letter_code
_entity_poly.pdbx_strand_id
1 'polypeptide(L)' 'MAVGSGELPEMLPVAGFRLGTTSAGIKTPGRPDLVVMELSKGSDIACVFTRNAFCAAPV' A
#
# COMPACT_ATOMS: atom_id res chain seq x y z
N MET A 1 8.80 13.70 1.82
CA MET A 1 9.59 12.88 2.76
C MET A 1 8.71 12.59 3.96
N ALA A 2 8.62 11.34 4.41
CA ALA A 2 7.97 11.05 5.69
C ALA A 2 8.78 11.72 6.81
N VAL A 3 8.16 12.54 7.64
CA VAL A 3 8.82 13.36 8.68
C VAL A 3 8.51 12.90 10.12
N GLY A 4 8.13 11.63 10.30
CA GLY A 4 7.79 11.04 11.61
C GLY A 4 8.76 9.96 12.06
N SER A 5 8.58 9.43 13.28
CA SER A 5 9.42 8.38 13.87
C SER A 5 9.42 7.06 13.08
N GLY A 6 8.40 6.82 12.25
CA GLY A 6 8.24 5.57 11.50
C GLY A 6 7.75 4.41 12.36
N GLU A 7 7.48 4.65 13.64
CA GLU A 7 6.86 3.67 14.54
C GLU A 7 5.37 3.53 14.21
N LEU A 8 4.95 2.29 13.99
CA LEU A 8 3.54 1.96 13.81
C LEU A 8 2.98 1.46 15.15
N PRO A 9 1.72 1.79 15.49
CA PRO A 9 1.04 1.16 16.61
C PRO A 9 0.82 -0.32 16.35
N GLU A 10 0.37 -1.06 17.36
CA GLU A 10 -0.11 -2.43 17.17
C GLU A 10 -1.24 -2.43 16.13
N MET A 11 -1.05 -3.19 15.05
CA MET A 11 -1.99 -3.27 13.95
C MET A 11 -2.90 -4.49 14.16
N LEU A 12 -4.18 -4.24 14.40
CA LEU A 12 -5.17 -5.31 14.54
C LEU A 12 -5.58 -5.85 13.16
N PRO A 13 -5.84 -7.16 13.03
CA PRO A 13 -6.28 -7.75 11.77
C PRO A 13 -7.69 -7.28 11.40
N VAL A 14 -7.89 -7.02 10.11
CA VAL A 14 -9.23 -6.76 9.53
C VAL A 14 -9.69 -8.02 8.81
N ALA A 15 -10.82 -8.59 9.26
CA ALA A 15 -11.37 -9.78 8.64
C ALA A 15 -11.71 -9.53 7.16
N GLY A 16 -11.23 -10.41 6.26
CA GLY A 16 -11.46 -10.29 4.82
C GLY A 16 -10.49 -9.37 4.08
N PHE A 17 -9.46 -8.80 4.75
CA PHE A 17 -8.41 -8.01 4.12
C PHE A 17 -7.03 -8.67 4.33
N ARG A 18 -6.21 -8.71 3.28
CA ARG A 18 -4.87 -9.32 3.34
C ARG A 18 -3.84 -8.43 2.66
N LEU A 19 -2.63 -8.45 3.22
CA LEU A 19 -1.45 -7.78 2.67
C LEU A 19 -0.38 -8.81 2.33
N GLY A 20 0.15 -8.73 1.12
CA GLY A 20 1.35 -9.45 0.70
C GLY A 20 2.45 -8.46 0.37
N THR A 21 3.68 -8.74 0.77
CA THR A 21 4.86 -7.93 0.41
C THR A 21 5.95 -8.81 -0.16
N THR A 22 6.71 -8.28 -1.11
CA THR A 22 7.89 -8.97 -1.64
C THR A 22 8.98 -7.98 -2.02
N SER A 23 10.19 -8.49 -2.16
CA SER A 23 11.32 -7.78 -2.78
C SER A 23 11.33 -8.12 -4.27
N ALA A 24 10.57 -7.37 -5.07
CA ALA A 24 10.42 -7.56 -6.51
C ALA A 24 11.64 -7.07 -7.33
N GLY A 25 12.58 -6.37 -6.70
CA GLY A 25 13.81 -5.89 -7.35
C GLY A 25 13.63 -4.59 -8.14
N ILE A 26 12.57 -3.84 -7.83
CA ILE A 26 12.32 -2.50 -8.38
C ILE A 26 13.26 -1.48 -7.71
N LYS A 27 13.54 -1.68 -6.42
CA LYS A 27 14.45 -0.84 -5.62
C LYS A 27 15.69 -1.64 -5.20
N THR A 28 16.16 -1.41 -3.97
CA THR A 28 17.31 -2.08 -3.38
C THR A 28 16.99 -3.56 -3.16
N PRO A 29 17.79 -4.49 -3.71
CA PRO A 29 17.62 -5.92 -3.48
C PRO A 29 17.56 -6.28 -2.00
N GLY A 30 16.71 -7.23 -1.64
CA GLY A 30 16.51 -7.68 -0.26
C GLY A 30 15.63 -6.76 0.59
N ARG A 31 15.20 -5.60 0.08
CA ARG A 31 14.22 -4.74 0.75
C ARG A 31 12.85 -4.88 0.05
N PRO A 32 11.77 -5.15 0.81
CA PRO A 32 10.42 -5.17 0.24
C PRO A 32 10.10 -3.85 -0.45
N ASP A 33 9.65 -3.94 -1.70
CA ASP A 33 9.41 -2.80 -2.59
C ASP A 33 8.09 -2.90 -3.36
N LEU A 34 7.40 -4.04 -3.24
CA LEU A 34 6.07 -4.27 -3.77
C LEU A 34 5.13 -4.71 -2.65
N VAL A 35 3.93 -4.12 -2.64
CA VAL A 35 2.82 -4.52 -1.80
C VAL A 35 1.63 -4.89 -2.69
N VAL A 36 0.93 -5.96 -2.31
CA VAL A 36 -0.34 -6.38 -2.90
C VAL A 36 -1.38 -6.35 -1.78
N MET A 37 -2.53 -5.73 -2.07
CA MET A 37 -3.66 -5.63 -1.16
C MET A 37 -4.82 -6.45 -1.73
N GLU A 38 -5.30 -7.42 -0.97
CA GLU A 38 -6.41 -8.29 -1.37
C GLU A 38 -7.62 -8.00 -0.48
N LEU A 39 -8.77 -7.78 -1.12
CA LEU A 39 -10.08 -7.65 -0.47
C LEU A 39 -10.91 -8.88 -0.78
N SER A 40 -11.64 -9.39 0.22
CA SER A 40 -12.54 -10.52 0.04
C SER A 40 -13.66 -10.19 -0.95
N LYS A 41 -14.17 -11.23 -1.61
CA LYS A 41 -15.29 -11.10 -2.56
C LYS A 41 -16.51 -10.45 -1.87
N GLY A 42 -17.09 -9.45 -2.54
CA GLY A 42 -18.24 -8.70 -2.03
C GLY A 42 -17.87 -7.46 -1.21
N SER A 43 -16.58 -7.13 -1.11
CA SER A 43 -16.12 -5.87 -0.51
C SER A 43 -16.44 -4.68 -1.41
N ASP A 44 -16.79 -3.54 -0.80
CA ASP A 44 -16.93 -2.25 -1.47
C ASP A 44 -15.63 -1.43 -1.37
N ILE A 45 -15.36 -0.60 -2.39
CA ILE A 45 -14.17 0.26 -2.42
C ILE A 45 -14.55 1.68 -2.82
N ALA A 46 -13.92 2.66 -2.15
CA ALA A 46 -13.98 4.06 -2.50
C ALA A 46 -12.55 4.63 -2.53
N CYS A 47 -12.26 5.45 -3.56
CA CYS A 47 -10.95 6.04 -3.77
C CYS A 47 -11.10 7.54 -4.04
N VAL A 48 -10.14 8.33 -3.57
CA VAL A 48 -9.97 9.73 -3.97
C VAL A 48 -8.57 9.89 -4.57
N PHE A 49 -8.47 10.66 -5.64
CA PHE A 49 -7.25 10.81 -6.41
C PHE A 49 -6.70 12.22 -6.29
N THR A 50 -5.40 12.39 -6.54
CA THR A 50 -4.78 13.71 -6.54
C THR A 50 -5.34 14.58 -7.67
N ARG A 51 -5.54 15.87 -7.40
CA ARG A 51 -5.94 16.88 -8.40
C ARG A 51 -4.73 17.54 -9.08
N ASN A 52 -3.52 17.05 -8.82
CA ASN A 52 -2.30 17.62 -9.38
C ASN A 52 -2.28 17.43 -10.91
N ALA A 53 -2.00 18.50 -11.65
CA ALA A 53 -1.91 18.48 -13.12
C ALA A 53 -0.81 17.55 -13.65
N PHE A 54 0.19 17.22 -12.84
CA PHE A 54 1.26 16.26 -13.14
C PHE A 54 1.03 14.93 -12.38
N CYS A 55 -0.16 14.34 -12.51
CA CYS A 55 -0.45 13.04 -11.92
C CYS A 55 0.31 11.92 -12.65
N ALA A 56 0.72 10.90 -11.90
CA ALA A 56 1.39 9.73 -12.47
C ALA A 56 0.35 8.84 -13.17
N ALA A 57 0.79 8.04 -14.17
CA ALA A 57 -0.06 7.12 -14.91
C ALA A 57 -0.96 6.15 -14.10
N PRO A 58 -0.58 5.65 -12.89
CA PRO A 58 -1.46 4.75 -12.12
C PRO A 58 -2.53 5.48 -11.29
N VAL A 59 -2.52 6.82 -11.27
CA VAL A 59 -3.56 7.64 -10.64
C VAL A 59 -4.73 7.77 -11.61
#